data_AF-A0A9D7FFR8-F1
#
_entry.id   AF-A0A9D7FFR8-F1
#
_cell.length_a   1.000
_cell.length_b   1.000
_cell.length_c   1.000
_cell.angle_alpha   90.00
_cell.angle_beta   90.00
_cell.angle_gamma   90.00
#
_symmetry.space_group_name_H-M   'P 1'
#
loop_
_entity.id
_entity.type
_entity.pdbx_description
1 polymer ?
#
loop_
_entity_poly.entity_id
_entity_poly.type
_entity_poly.pdbx_seq_one_letter_code
_entity_poly.pdbx_strand_id
1 'polypeptide(L)'
;MTEVDKLKTWLQENEISITALADAVGMSYDGTYQTLNVRGPILGRLSDGLKWKFAQKFGVDIAGQIFDPDISPTPSIAQNNGSRTHITADAEQQ
;
A
#
# COMPACT_ATOMS: atom_id res chain seq x y z
N MET A 1 -5.54 -15.58 -0.77
CA MET A 1 -5.03 -14.92 -1.99
C MET A 1 -3.91 -13.99 -1.57
N THR A 2 -2.71 -14.15 -2.13
CA THR A 2 -1.52 -13.35 -1.74
C THR A 2 -1.59 -11.93 -2.31
N GLU A 3 -0.74 -11.01 -1.84
CA GLU A 3 -0.61 -9.66 -2.42
C GLU A 3 -0.26 -9.72 -3.91
N VAL A 4 0.52 -10.72 -4.29
CA VAL A 4 0.96 -10.96 -5.66
C VAL A 4 -0.20 -11.47 -6.52
N ASP A 5 -1.03 -12.38 -6.00
CA ASP A 5 -2.24 -12.83 -6.69
C ASP A 5 -3.20 -11.67 -6.90
N LYS A 6 -3.43 -10.84 -5.87
CA LYS A 6 -4.29 -9.65 -5.96
C LYS A 6 -3.78 -8.67 -7.02
N LEU A 7 -2.48 -8.40 -7.04
CA LEU A 7 -1.88 -7.53 -8.04
C LEU A 7 -2.02 -8.12 -9.45
N LYS A 8 -1.78 -9.41 -9.64
CA LYS A 8 -1.92 -10.08 -10.94
C LYS A 8 -3.36 -10.04 -11.44
N THR A 9 -4.34 -10.28 -10.57
CA THR A 9 -5.76 -10.16 -10.91
C THR A 9 -6.10 -8.73 -11.31
N TRP A 10 -5.68 -7.73 -10.52
CA TRP A 10 -5.95 -6.33 -10.84
C TRP A 10 -5.33 -5.90 -12.19
N LEU A 11 -4.09 -6.31 -12.46
CA LEU A 11 -3.45 -6.05 -13.77
C LEU A 11 -4.24 -6.65 -14.92
N GLN A 12 -4.75 -7.87 -14.75
CA GLN A 12 -5.56 -8.54 -15.76
C GLN A 12 -6.90 -7.83 -15.97
N GLU A 13 -7.59 -7.42 -14.90
CA GLU A 13 -8.88 -6.70 -14.97
C GLU A 13 -8.76 -5.32 -15.62
N ASN A 14 -7.60 -4.67 -15.49
CA ASN A 14 -7.32 -3.36 -16.07
C ASN A 14 -6.56 -3.44 -17.41
N GLU A 15 -6.36 -4.66 -17.95
CA GLU A 15 -5.63 -4.90 -19.20
C GLU A 15 -4.20 -4.32 -19.21
N ILE A 16 -3.58 -4.22 -18.03
CA ILE A 16 -2.22 -3.68 -17.84
C ILE A 16 -1.21 -4.82 -18.01
N SER A 17 -0.36 -4.69 -19.03
CA SER A 17 0.74 -5.63 -19.24
C SER A 17 1.84 -5.49 -18.18
N ILE A 18 2.61 -6.57 -17.96
CA ILE A 18 3.80 -6.54 -17.08
C ILE A 18 4.80 -5.47 -17.55
N THR A 19 4.92 -5.25 -18.86
CA THR A 19 5.78 -4.20 -19.42
C THR A 19 5.30 -2.81 -19.04
N ALA A 20 3.99 -2.54 -19.11
CA ALA A 20 3.42 -1.25 -18.71
C ALA A 20 3.56 -1.03 -17.20
N LEU A 21 3.39 -2.07 -16.38
CA LEU A 21 3.67 -2.00 -14.95
C LEU A 21 5.14 -1.69 -14.67
N ALA A 22 6.05 -2.40 -15.36
CA ALA A 22 7.49 -2.23 -15.21
C ALA A 22 7.91 -0.78 -15.53
N ASP A 23 7.40 -0.22 -16.62
CA ASP A 23 7.58 1.18 -16.99
C ASP A 23 7.02 2.14 -15.91
N ALA A 24 5.78 1.91 -15.48
CA ALA A 24 5.10 2.71 -14.46
C ALA A 24 5.85 2.78 -13.13
N VAL A 25 6.46 1.68 -12.70
CA VAL A 25 7.24 1.59 -11.46
C VAL A 25 8.76 1.75 -11.67
N GLY A 26 9.19 2.11 -12.88
CA GLY A 26 10.60 2.32 -13.21
C GLY A 26 11.47 1.10 -12.87
N MET A 27 11.01 -0.08 -13.25
CA MET A 27 11.71 -1.36 -13.12
C MET A 27 11.89 -2.00 -14.50
N SER A 28 12.87 -2.87 -14.63
CA SER A 28 13.02 -3.69 -15.84
C SER A 28 11.90 -4.72 -15.94
N TYR A 29 11.53 -5.08 -17.17
CA TYR A 29 10.57 -6.16 -17.42
C TYR A 29 10.95 -7.46 -16.70
N ASP A 30 12.22 -7.89 -16.81
CA ASP A 30 12.70 -9.13 -16.17
C ASP A 30 12.56 -9.09 -14.64
N GLY A 31 12.96 -7.97 -14.01
CA GLY A 31 12.83 -7.80 -12.57
C GLY A 31 11.38 -7.80 -12.10
N THR A 32 10.48 -7.20 -12.87
CA THR A 32 9.04 -7.18 -12.60
C THR A 32 8.43 -8.57 -12.79
N TYR A 33 8.80 -9.28 -13.85
CA TYR A 33 8.38 -10.65 -14.13
C TYR A 33 8.85 -11.62 -13.03
N GLN A 34 10.13 -11.57 -12.64
CA GLN A 34 10.65 -12.38 -11.55
C GLN A 34 9.93 -12.07 -10.23
N THR A 35 9.63 -10.81 -9.96
CA THR A 35 8.91 -10.42 -8.75
C THR A 35 7.48 -10.98 -8.74
N LEU A 36 6.77 -10.96 -9.86
CA LEU A 36 5.37 -11.42 -9.92
C LEU A 36 5.21 -12.94 -10.09
N ASN A 37 6.14 -13.60 -10.78
CA ASN A 37 5.97 -15.00 -11.20
C ASN A 37 6.93 -15.97 -10.53
N VAL A 38 8.05 -15.49 -9.97
CA VAL A 38 9.08 -16.36 -9.37
C VAL A 38 9.18 -16.11 -7.87
N ARG A 39 9.57 -14.90 -7.46
CA ARG A 39 9.86 -14.55 -6.06
C ARG A 39 8.61 -14.23 -5.26
N GLY A 40 7.67 -13.49 -5.84
CA GLY A 40 6.43 -13.08 -5.18
C GLY A 40 5.57 -14.24 -4.71
N PRO A 41 5.34 -15.30 -5.52
CA PRO A 41 4.59 -16.48 -5.09
C PRO A 41 5.27 -17.22 -3.92
N ILE A 42 6.60 -17.16 -3.83
CA ILE A 42 7.39 -17.81 -2.77
C ILE A 42 7.34 -17.00 -1.47
N LEU A 43 7.45 -15.67 -1.58
CA LEU A 43 7.46 -14.77 -0.42
C LEU A 43 6.04 -14.40 0.05
N GLY A 44 5.03 -14.56 -0.82
CA GLY A 44 3.63 -14.15 -0.61
C GLY A 44 3.43 -12.64 -0.49
N ARG A 45 4.50 -11.85 -0.56
CA ARG A 45 4.53 -10.40 -0.31
C ARG A 45 5.44 -9.68 -1.28
N LEU A 46 5.07 -8.45 -1.62
CA LEU A 46 5.85 -7.56 -2.48
C LEU A 46 6.70 -6.60 -1.63
N SER A 47 7.83 -6.14 -2.18
CA SER A 47 8.67 -5.16 -1.49
C SER A 47 7.95 -3.82 -1.34
N ASP A 48 8.12 -3.14 -0.20
CA ASP A 48 7.47 -1.85 0.09
C ASP A 48 7.80 -0.77 -0.95
N GLY A 49 9.02 -0.79 -1.51
CA GLY A 49 9.41 0.10 -2.59
C GLY A 49 8.57 -0.07 -3.86
N LEU A 50 8.15 -1.30 -4.19
CA LEU A 50 7.26 -1.54 -5.33
C LEU A 50 5.83 -1.09 -5.01
N LYS A 51 5.33 -1.36 -3.80
CA LYS A 51 4.01 -0.88 -3.35
C LYS A 51 3.92 0.64 -3.39
N TRP A 52 4.96 1.33 -2.95
CA TRP A 52 5.02 2.80 -2.94
C TRP A 52 5.04 3.39 -4.35
N LYS A 53 5.83 2.82 -5.26
CA LYS A 53 5.86 3.26 -6.66
C LYS A 53 4.54 2.96 -7.37
N PHE A 54 3.93 1.82 -7.11
CA PHE A 54 2.61 1.48 -7.61
C PHE A 54 1.57 2.50 -7.12
N ALA A 55 1.55 2.81 -5.82
CA ALA A 55 0.62 3.78 -5.23
C ALA A 55 0.77 5.19 -5.82
N GLN A 56 2.00 5.62 -6.14
CA GLN A 56 2.21 6.90 -6.82
C GLN A 56 1.67 6.93 -8.24
N LYS A 57 1.61 5.78 -8.93
CA LYS A 57 1.24 5.72 -10.34
C LYS A 57 -0.22 5.39 -10.58
N PHE A 58 -0.79 4.52 -9.77
CA PHE A 58 -2.16 4.04 -9.87
C PHE A 58 -3.07 4.56 -8.76
N GLY A 59 -2.50 5.17 -7.72
CA GLY A 59 -3.23 5.74 -6.59
C GLY A 59 -3.10 4.93 -5.31
N VAL A 60 -3.05 5.64 -4.18
CA VAL A 60 -2.96 5.06 -2.83
C VAL A 60 -4.19 4.24 -2.45
N ASP A 61 -5.36 4.61 -2.98
CA ASP A 61 -6.62 3.89 -2.73
C ASP A 61 -6.58 2.48 -3.35
N ILE A 62 -6.23 2.39 -4.63
CA ILE A 62 -6.06 1.11 -5.34
C ILE A 62 -4.96 0.28 -4.67
N ALA A 63 -3.83 0.90 -4.32
CA ALA A 63 -2.76 0.21 -3.62
C ALA A 63 -3.26 -0.40 -2.31
N GLY A 64 -4.02 0.34 -1.50
CA GLY A 64 -4.60 -0.13 -0.24
C GLY A 64 -5.56 -1.32 -0.40
N GLN A 65 -6.28 -1.39 -1.53
CA GLN A 65 -7.14 -2.54 -1.85
C GLN A 65 -6.33 -3.80 -2.18
N ILE A 66 -5.17 -3.65 -2.83
CA ILE A 66 -4.34 -4.77 -3.32
C ILE A 66 -3.36 -5.27 -2.24
N PHE A 67 -2.66 -4.37 -1.54
CA PHE A 67 -1.53 -4.71 -0.67
C PHE A 67 -1.81 -4.60 0.84
N ASP A 68 -3.09 -4.44 1.25
CA ASP A 68 -3.52 -4.26 2.66
C ASP A 68 -3.15 -2.86 3.24
N PRO A 69 -3.96 -2.26 4.14
CA PRO A 69 -3.86 -0.84 4.52
C PRO A 69 -2.60 -0.41 5.31
N ASP A 70 -1.61 -1.28 5.52
CA ASP A 70 -0.34 -0.90 6.17
C ASP A 70 0.59 -0.11 5.24
N ILE A 71 0.22 0.07 3.96
CA ILE A 71 0.74 1.15 3.09
C ILE A 71 0.12 2.47 3.52
N SER A 72 0.35 2.85 4.76
CA SER A 72 0.10 4.21 5.23
C SER A 72 1.22 5.09 4.69
N PRO A 73 0.97 6.08 3.81
CA PRO A 73 1.92 7.16 3.58
C PRO A 73 1.90 8.08 4.80
N THR A 74 2.30 7.57 5.96
CA THR A 74 2.56 8.39 7.14
C THR A 74 4.04 8.28 7.47
N PRO A 75 4.83 9.37 7.35
CA PRO A 75 5.96 9.50 8.26
C PRO A 75 5.37 9.37 9.67
N SER A 76 6.00 8.58 10.54
CA SER A 76 5.57 8.36 11.92
C SER A 76 5.40 9.70 12.68
N ILE A 77 4.26 10.36 12.57
CA ILE A 77 3.87 11.50 13.39
C ILE A 77 2.38 11.40 13.72
N ALA A 78 2.15 10.99 14.98
CA ALA A 78 1.05 11.35 15.85
C ALA A 78 -0.39 11.01 15.44
N GLN A 79 -0.85 9.82 15.85
CA GLN A 79 -2.18 9.67 16.47
C GLN A 79 -2.13 8.70 17.66
N ASN A 80 -1.16 8.89 18.56
CA ASN A 80 -1.35 8.55 19.97
C ASN A 80 -1.22 9.85 20.75
N ASN A 81 -2.27 10.65 20.73
CA ASN A 81 -2.50 11.60 21.81
C ASN A 81 -3.93 11.38 22.25
N GLY A 82 -4.03 10.88 23.48
CA GLY A 82 -5.18 10.20 24.01
C GLY A 82 -6.46 11.02 23.94
N SER A 83 -7.55 10.27 23.87
CA SER A 83 -8.87 10.65 24.35
C SER A 83 -8.76 11.54 25.59
N ARG A 84 -8.79 12.86 25.41
CA ARG A 84 -8.96 13.83 26.49
C ARG A 84 -9.99 14.86 26.04
N THR A 85 -11.24 14.43 26.04
CA THR A 85 -12.38 15.33 26.02
C THR A 85 -13.39 14.83 27.04
N HIS A 86 -13.44 15.54 28.18
CA HIS A 86 -14.58 15.81 29.07
C HIS A 86 -14.01 16.19 30.46
N ILE A 87 -14.29 17.31 31.15
CA ILE A 87 -15.11 18.51 30.98
C ILE A 87 -14.58 19.54 32.00
N THR A 88 -14.58 20.83 31.67
CA THR A 88 -14.56 21.93 32.66
C THR A 88 -15.99 22.13 33.19
N ALA A 89 -16.17 22.07 34.51
CA ALA A 89 -17.26 22.71 35.26
C ALA A 89 -16.81 22.70 36.74
N ASP A 90 -16.32 23.83 37.26
CA ASP A 90 -17.09 24.83 38.00
C ASP A 90 -17.54 24.32 39.39
N ALA A 91 -16.88 24.85 40.42
CA ALA A 91 -17.42 24.99 41.77
C ALA A 91 -16.54 26.01 42.52
N GLU A 92 -16.72 27.28 42.18
CA GLU A 92 -16.57 28.34 43.16
C GLU A 92 -17.68 28.13 44.20
N GLN A 93 -17.36 27.93 45.48
CA GLN A 93 -18.20 28.38 46.61
C GLN A 93 -17.53 28.12 47.97
N GLN A 94 -17.03 29.24 48.53
CA GLN A 94 -16.91 29.63 49.96
C GLN A 94 -15.89 28.95 50.86
#